data_AF-A0A0A2EYM9-F1
#
_entry.id   AF-A0A0A2EYM9-F1
#
_cell.length_a   1.000
_cell.length_b   1.000
_cell.length_c   1.000
_cell.angle_alpha   90.00
_cell.angle_beta   90.00
_cell.angle_gamma   90.00
#
_symmetry.space_group_name_H-M   'P 1'
#
loop_
_entity.id
_entity.type
_entity.pdbx_description
1 polymer ?
#
loop_
_entity_poly.entity_id
_entity_poly.type
_entity_poly.pdbx_seq_one_letter_code
_entity_poly.pdbx_strand_id
1 'polypeptide(L)'
;MDGQVTVKTLKDVVIRFSGDSGDGMQLTGTIFSDLSAMLGNTISTFPDFPAEIRAPQGTLSGVSGYQVHIGSESVRAPGDSADVLVAMNPAALKVNKKHLKRESVIIIDNDSFGAGDLKKAEFSTDDPFTELGLTTQQVIAAPITSMVKDGLKEFGLDNKSAVRCKNMFALGLICWLFDRPLEHAEEFLDRKFGKKPDLRNANIKALHDGFNFGANTHASTTVYRVENQQPKPGRYLDINGNKATAYGLIAAAERAGLELFLGSYPITPATDILHELAKHKALGVKTVQAEDEIAGICTAIGASFAGDLAVTTTSGPGLALKGEAMGLSVIAEIPLVIVDVQRAGPSTGMPTKSEQTDLMQALYGRNGESPMPVIAATTPSDCFYSAYWAAKIALEHMTPVILLTDSFIANGSSAWRIPQMHDLPEIKQHTVDLRPETDKRWRPYERNSETQVRYWAKPGMEGYEHRLGGLEKDYRTSAISTDADNHELMVRTRAEKVAKIADKIPQLEVEGDLDAELLIVGWGGTYGHLYETMQEMRAVGHKIALAHFAFINPLPSNAEEVLRRYKRVVIAEQNTGQFASYLRGLLPGFCPLQYNRITGQPFTVAELTEAFTKIIEQ
;
A
#
# COMPACT_ATOMS: atom_id res chain seq x y z
N MET A 1 45.17 -19.88 10.84
CA MET A 1 44.45 -19.54 12.08
C MET A 1 43.04 -19.21 11.63
N ASP A 2 42.16 -20.21 11.68
CA ASP A 2 40.77 -20.06 11.25
C ASP A 2 40.02 -19.24 12.28
N GLY A 3 39.83 -17.95 11.99
CA GLY A 3 38.94 -17.10 12.77
C GLY A 3 37.51 -17.56 12.55
N GLN A 4 36.93 -18.27 13.52
CA GLN A 4 35.51 -18.63 13.51
C GLN A 4 34.67 -17.35 13.42
N VAL A 5 34.04 -17.14 12.26
CA VAL A 5 32.99 -16.12 12.10
C VAL A 5 31.88 -16.43 13.11
N THR A 6 31.67 -15.53 14.07
CA THR A 6 30.58 -15.70 15.04
C THR A 6 29.27 -15.31 14.33
N VAL A 7 28.35 -16.28 14.20
CA VAL A 7 27.02 -16.05 13.63
C VAL A 7 26.03 -15.88 14.77
N LYS A 8 25.30 -14.76 14.80
CA LYS A 8 24.23 -14.50 15.76
C LYS A 8 22.89 -14.64 15.07
N THR A 9 22.05 -15.55 15.56
CA THR A 9 20.67 -15.67 15.10
C THR A 9 19.84 -14.51 15.63
N LEU A 10 19.14 -13.82 14.75
CA LEU A 10 18.17 -12.77 15.07
C LEU A 10 16.75 -13.25 14.74
N LYS A 11 15.76 -12.80 15.53
CA LYS A 11 14.34 -13.03 15.23
C LYS A 11 13.87 -12.18 14.06
N ASP A 12 14.32 -10.93 14.02
CA ASP A 12 14.03 -9.96 12.98
C ASP A 12 15.18 -8.95 12.86
N VAL A 13 15.15 -8.17 11.79
CA VAL A 13 16.10 -7.08 11.55
C VAL A 13 15.52 -6.00 10.65
N VAL A 14 15.77 -4.75 11.01
CA VAL A 14 15.39 -3.57 10.22
C VAL A 14 16.64 -2.97 9.57
N ILE A 15 16.66 -2.93 8.24
CA ILE A 15 17.76 -2.37 7.46
C ILE A 15 17.25 -1.17 6.68
N ARG A 16 18.01 -0.08 6.69
CA ARG A 16 17.70 1.13 5.94
C ARG A 16 18.80 1.47 4.95
N PHE A 17 18.46 1.51 3.68
CA PHE A 17 19.33 1.96 2.60
C PHE A 17 19.04 3.43 2.30
N SER A 18 20.06 4.29 2.39
CA SER A 18 19.88 5.72 2.18
C SER A 18 21.03 6.39 1.45
N GLY A 19 20.68 7.30 0.56
CA GLY A 19 21.58 8.03 -0.33
C GLY A 19 20.81 9.11 -1.08
N ASP A 20 21.40 9.67 -2.12
CA ASP A 20 20.72 10.67 -2.94
C ASP A 20 19.68 10.03 -3.87
N SER A 21 18.64 10.80 -4.21
CA SER A 21 17.72 10.43 -5.28
C SER A 21 18.49 10.13 -6.57
N GLY A 22 18.37 8.88 -7.05
CA GLY A 22 19.08 8.40 -8.25
C GLY A 22 20.31 7.53 -7.98
N ASP A 23 20.75 7.37 -6.73
CA ASP A 23 21.86 6.48 -6.35
C ASP A 23 21.48 4.98 -6.37
N GLY A 24 20.21 4.66 -6.57
CA GLY A 24 19.76 3.27 -6.69
C GLY A 24 19.63 2.54 -5.35
N MET A 25 19.45 3.27 -4.23
CA MET A 25 19.17 2.68 -2.91
C MET A 25 17.83 1.94 -2.88
N GLN A 26 16.82 2.46 -3.57
CA GLN A 26 15.54 1.79 -3.80
C GLN A 26 15.73 0.42 -4.44
N LEU A 27 16.51 0.37 -5.53
CA LEU A 27 16.81 -0.88 -6.23
C LEU A 27 17.54 -1.89 -5.34
N THR A 28 18.50 -1.40 -4.57
CA THR A 28 19.29 -2.23 -3.65
C THR A 28 18.40 -2.86 -2.59
N GLY A 29 17.53 -2.05 -1.97
CA GLY A 29 16.56 -2.52 -1.01
C GLY A 29 15.55 -3.52 -1.59
N THR A 30 15.07 -3.29 -2.82
CA THR A 30 14.18 -4.24 -3.51
C THR A 30 14.87 -5.59 -3.74
N ILE A 31 16.10 -5.60 -4.28
CA ILE A 31 16.82 -6.86 -4.52
C ILE A 31 17.05 -7.59 -3.20
N PHE A 32 17.44 -6.88 -2.14
CA PHE A 32 17.64 -7.49 -0.83
C PHE A 32 16.35 -8.06 -0.22
N SER A 33 15.21 -7.39 -0.45
CA SER A 33 13.89 -7.86 -0.02
C SER A 33 13.48 -9.12 -0.78
N ASP A 34 13.66 -9.13 -2.10
CA ASP A 34 13.40 -10.30 -2.97
C ASP A 34 14.25 -11.50 -2.54
N LEU A 35 15.55 -11.30 -2.30
CA LEU A 35 16.46 -12.33 -1.79
C LEU A 35 15.95 -12.95 -0.48
N SER A 36 15.53 -12.09 0.46
CA SER A 36 15.08 -12.53 1.78
C SER A 36 13.74 -13.27 1.70
N ALA A 37 12.83 -12.80 0.85
CA ALA A 37 11.55 -13.49 0.60
C ALA A 37 11.74 -14.86 -0.06
N MET A 38 12.67 -15.00 -1.01
CA MET A 38 12.99 -16.29 -1.66
C MET A 38 13.54 -17.31 -0.66
N LEU A 39 14.29 -16.85 0.34
CA LEU A 39 14.78 -17.70 1.43
C LEU A 39 13.69 -18.06 2.44
N GLY A 40 12.47 -17.52 2.29
CA GLY A 40 11.33 -17.83 3.14
C GLY A 40 11.17 -16.91 4.34
N ASN A 41 11.93 -15.81 4.42
CA ASN A 41 11.68 -14.78 5.43
C ASN A 41 10.43 -13.97 5.07
N THR A 42 9.73 -13.48 6.09
CA THR A 42 8.67 -12.50 5.88
C THR A 42 9.29 -11.12 5.73
N ILE A 43 8.66 -10.27 4.92
CA ILE A 43 9.17 -8.94 4.61
C ILE A 43 8.06 -7.89 4.71
N SER A 44 8.44 -6.72 5.21
CA SER A 44 7.67 -5.48 5.10
C SER A 44 8.61 -4.35 4.71
N THR A 45 8.24 -3.55 3.71
CA THR A 45 9.11 -2.51 3.17
C THR A 45 8.46 -1.14 3.21
N PHE A 46 9.29 -0.11 3.34
CA PHE A 46 8.86 1.28 3.30
C PHE A 46 9.80 2.11 2.41
N PRO A 47 9.40 2.39 1.17
CA PRO A 47 10.06 3.36 0.31
C PRO A 47 9.78 4.80 0.79
N ASP A 48 10.82 5.56 1.07
CA ASP A 48 10.74 6.99 1.42
C ASP A 48 11.40 7.85 0.34
N PHE A 49 10.57 8.63 -0.35
CA PHE A 49 10.99 9.47 -1.46
C PHE A 49 11.04 10.96 -1.06
N PRO A 50 12.10 11.68 -1.46
CA PRO A 50 12.09 13.14 -1.36
C PRO A 50 11.01 13.73 -2.26
N ALA A 51 10.54 14.92 -1.93
CA ALA A 51 9.55 15.62 -2.75
C ALA A 51 10.13 16.07 -4.11
N GLU A 52 11.43 16.35 -4.17
CA GLU A 52 12.12 16.78 -5.38
C GLU A 52 12.63 15.58 -6.20
N ILE A 53 12.33 15.57 -7.50
CA ILE A 53 12.80 14.52 -8.43
C ILE A 53 14.33 14.48 -8.49
N ARG A 54 14.99 15.65 -8.46
CA ARG A 54 16.45 15.80 -8.42
C ARG A 54 16.84 17.03 -7.59
N ALA A 55 16.83 16.86 -6.28
CA ALA A 55 17.53 17.80 -5.41
C ALA A 55 19.06 17.79 -5.71
N PRO A 56 19.79 18.85 -5.36
CA PRO A 56 21.24 18.84 -5.45
C PRO A 56 21.84 17.67 -4.65
N GLN A 57 22.82 16.96 -5.22
CA GLN A 57 23.44 15.81 -4.57
C GLN A 57 24.12 16.20 -3.24
N GLY A 58 23.92 15.39 -2.21
CA GLY A 58 24.47 15.59 -0.88
C GLY A 58 23.71 16.59 -0.01
N THR A 59 22.51 17.05 -0.40
CA THR A 59 21.66 17.90 0.45
C THR A 59 20.64 17.08 1.23
N LEU A 60 20.15 17.63 2.35
CA LEU A 60 19.15 16.97 3.20
C LEU A 60 17.82 16.74 2.48
N SER A 61 17.43 17.63 1.57
CA SER A 61 16.19 17.53 0.78
C SER A 61 16.25 16.45 -0.31
N GLY A 62 17.45 16.00 -0.68
CA GLY A 62 17.67 14.99 -1.73
C GLY A 62 17.74 13.56 -1.23
N VAL A 63 17.69 13.35 0.09
CA VAL A 63 17.81 12.04 0.70
C VAL A 63 16.61 11.17 0.32
N SER A 64 16.90 10.02 -0.26
CA SER A 64 15.94 8.94 -0.46
C SER A 64 16.31 7.76 0.45
N GLY A 65 15.28 7.11 1.00
CA GLY A 65 15.42 5.97 1.88
C GLY A 65 14.61 4.77 1.40
N TYR A 66 15.11 3.57 1.65
CA TYR A 66 14.34 2.34 1.55
C TYR A 66 14.57 1.53 2.82
N GLN A 67 13.52 1.31 3.58
CA GLN A 67 13.56 0.47 4.77
C GLN A 67 12.99 -0.90 4.46
N VAL A 68 13.66 -1.94 4.95
CA VAL A 68 13.21 -3.33 4.88
C VAL A 68 13.28 -3.93 6.28
N HIS A 69 12.18 -4.53 6.70
CA HIS A 69 12.08 -5.32 7.92
C HIS A 69 11.93 -6.78 7.52
N ILE A 70 12.85 -7.61 8.00
CA ILE A 70 12.90 -9.04 7.70
C ILE A 70 12.73 -9.78 9.01
N GLY A 71 11.82 -10.74 9.05
CA GLY A 71 11.62 -11.57 10.23
C GLY A 71 11.55 -13.06 9.93
N SER A 72 11.84 -13.82 10.98
CA SER A 72 11.62 -15.26 11.07
C SER A 72 10.13 -15.61 11.24
N GLU A 73 9.37 -14.70 11.86
CA GLU A 73 7.90 -14.77 12.04
C GLU A 73 7.20 -13.67 11.23
N SER A 74 5.86 -13.60 11.26
CA SER A 74 5.05 -12.67 10.46
C SER A 74 5.32 -11.19 10.79
N VAL A 75 6.25 -10.56 10.06
CA VAL A 75 6.47 -9.11 10.05
C VAL A 75 5.34 -8.43 9.28
N ARG A 76 4.74 -7.39 9.86
CA ARG A 76 3.59 -6.67 9.27
C ARG A 76 3.81 -5.16 9.18
N ALA A 77 4.80 -4.61 9.86
CA ALA A 77 5.22 -3.22 9.77
C ALA A 77 6.71 -3.14 9.38
N PRO A 78 7.17 -2.00 8.81
CA PRO A 78 8.54 -1.83 8.36
C PRO A 78 9.54 -1.63 9.51
N GLY A 79 9.08 -1.62 10.77
CA GLY A 79 9.90 -1.40 11.97
C GLY A 79 10.20 0.08 12.29
N ASP A 80 10.35 0.40 13.57
CA ASP A 80 10.47 1.78 14.05
C ASP A 80 11.86 2.40 13.83
N SER A 81 12.89 1.59 14.03
CA SER A 81 14.30 2.02 14.00
C SER A 81 15.18 0.94 13.40
N ALA A 82 16.16 1.36 12.62
CA ALA A 82 17.07 0.48 11.92
C ALA A 82 18.14 -0.11 12.86
N ASP A 83 18.34 -1.42 12.72
CA ASP A 83 19.50 -2.15 13.23
C ASP A 83 20.72 -1.92 12.35
N VAL A 84 20.51 -1.72 11.04
CA VAL A 84 21.58 -1.44 10.08
C VAL A 84 21.19 -0.25 9.19
N LEU A 85 22.06 0.76 9.12
CA LEU A 85 21.94 1.88 8.19
C LEU A 85 23.07 1.83 7.17
N VAL A 86 22.72 1.75 5.89
CA VAL A 86 23.63 2.02 4.78
C VAL A 86 23.46 3.49 4.40
N ALA A 87 24.44 4.32 4.73
CA ALA A 87 24.46 5.75 4.43
C ALA A 87 25.54 6.07 3.39
N MET A 88 25.13 6.32 2.15
CA MET A 88 26.05 6.58 1.03
C MET A 88 26.69 7.97 1.08
N ASN A 89 26.18 8.88 1.90
CA ASN A 89 26.70 10.23 2.10
C ASN A 89 26.32 10.80 3.49
N PRO A 90 26.90 11.94 3.91
CA PRO A 90 26.62 12.53 5.22
C PRO A 90 25.18 13.02 5.40
N ALA A 91 24.52 13.48 4.32
CA ALA A 91 23.12 13.90 4.38
C ALA A 91 22.20 12.73 4.75
N ALA A 92 22.42 11.56 4.14
CA ALA A 92 21.74 10.32 4.47
C ALA A 92 21.96 9.91 5.94
N LEU A 93 23.18 10.09 6.47
CA LEU A 93 23.46 9.85 7.89
C LEU A 93 22.67 10.80 8.80
N LYS A 94 22.72 12.11 8.51
CA LYS A 94 22.09 13.15 9.33
C LYS A 94 20.56 13.01 9.38
N VAL A 95 19.92 12.76 8.23
CA VAL A 95 18.47 12.58 8.14
C VAL A 95 17.99 11.35 8.91
N ASN A 96 18.76 10.25 8.86
CA ASN A 96 18.33 8.96 9.41
C ASN A 96 18.80 8.70 10.85
N LYS A 97 19.66 9.53 11.44
CA LYS A 97 20.13 9.40 12.84
C LYS A 97 18.98 9.11 13.82
N LYS A 98 17.87 9.84 13.69
CA LYS A 98 16.70 9.74 14.58
C LYS A 98 15.97 8.39 14.49
N HIS A 99 16.27 7.58 13.48
CA HIS A 99 15.68 6.27 13.24
C HIS A 99 16.70 5.14 13.42
N LEU A 100 17.75 5.34 14.22
CA LEU A 100 18.76 4.33 14.54
C LEU A 100 18.54 3.78 15.95
N LYS A 101 18.69 2.47 16.11
CA LYS A 101 18.80 1.86 17.44
C LYS A 101 20.13 2.26 18.10
N ARG A 102 20.21 2.13 19.43
CA ARG A 102 21.44 2.47 20.19
C ARG A 102 22.64 1.61 19.77
N GLU A 103 22.43 0.32 19.58
CA GLU A 103 23.48 -0.64 19.20
C GLU A 103 23.33 -1.05 17.72
N SER A 104 23.20 -0.07 16.82
CA SER A 104 23.07 -0.33 15.38
C SER A 104 24.43 -0.37 14.66
N VAL A 105 24.45 -1.00 13.49
CA VAL A 105 25.57 -0.96 12.54
C VAL A 105 25.34 0.16 11.52
N ILE A 106 26.35 0.97 11.25
CA ILE A 106 26.32 2.01 10.21
C ILE A 106 27.38 1.69 9.17
N ILE A 107 26.95 1.44 7.94
CA ILE A 107 27.81 1.25 6.77
C ILE A 107 27.90 2.56 6.01
N ILE A 108 29.12 3.06 5.77
CA ILE A 108 29.34 4.30 5.03
C ILE A 108 30.29 4.12 3.85
N ASP A 109 30.07 4.93 2.81
CA ASP A 109 31.05 5.20 1.76
C ASP A 109 31.99 6.33 2.22
N ASN A 110 33.12 5.99 2.84
CA ASN A 110 34.02 7.01 3.43
C ASN A 110 34.63 7.95 2.39
N ASP A 111 34.69 7.55 1.12
CA ASP A 111 35.10 8.44 0.02
C ASP A 111 34.14 9.64 -0.15
N SER A 112 32.89 9.49 0.30
CA SER A 112 31.82 10.50 0.19
C SER A 112 31.65 11.33 1.48
N PHE A 113 32.59 11.25 2.42
CA PHE A 113 32.56 11.96 3.72
C PHE A 113 33.63 13.06 3.82
N GLY A 114 34.03 13.66 2.69
CA GLY A 114 34.99 14.77 2.68
C GLY A 114 34.40 16.09 3.19
N ALA A 115 35.25 17.08 3.47
CA ALA A 115 34.84 18.39 3.99
C ALA A 115 33.77 19.10 3.11
N GLY A 116 33.84 18.91 1.78
CA GLY A 116 32.84 19.46 0.86
C GLY A 116 31.46 18.79 1.00
N ASP A 117 31.42 17.49 1.27
CA ASP A 117 30.19 16.72 1.42
C ASP A 117 29.55 16.97 2.79
N LEU A 118 30.37 17.05 3.85
CA LEU A 118 29.94 17.47 5.18
C LEU A 118 29.29 18.85 5.15
N LYS A 119 29.89 19.81 4.43
CA LYS A 119 29.32 21.16 4.28
C LYS A 119 27.97 21.16 3.56
N LYS A 120 27.80 20.36 2.50
CA LYS A 120 26.52 20.24 1.78
C LYS A 120 25.42 19.62 2.65
N ALA A 121 25.79 18.70 3.52
CA ALA A 121 24.91 18.10 4.53
C ALA A 121 24.76 18.96 5.81
N GLU A 122 25.28 20.19 5.79
CA GLU A 122 25.17 21.17 6.86
C GLU A 122 25.80 20.72 8.18
N PHE A 123 26.89 19.97 8.14
CA PHE A 123 27.72 19.69 9.33
C PHE A 123 28.60 20.89 9.67
N SER A 124 28.81 21.08 10.97
CA SER A 124 29.66 22.18 11.48
C SER A 124 31.06 21.70 11.87
N THR A 125 31.26 20.39 11.96
CA THR A 125 32.51 19.75 12.34
C THR A 125 32.98 18.77 11.28
N ASP A 126 34.26 18.39 11.35
CA ASP A 126 34.85 17.34 10.49
C ASP A 126 34.56 15.92 11.01
N ASP A 127 33.93 15.80 12.19
CA ASP A 127 33.53 14.52 12.78
C ASP A 127 31.99 14.42 12.90
N PRO A 128 31.32 13.94 11.83
CA PRO A 128 29.87 13.85 11.81
C PRO A 128 29.31 12.88 12.86
N PHE A 129 30.08 11.89 13.31
CA PHE A 129 29.60 10.90 14.28
C PHE A 129 29.52 11.51 15.67
N THR A 130 30.55 12.26 16.07
CA THR A 130 30.55 13.00 17.34
C THR A 130 29.52 14.12 17.35
N GLU A 131 29.39 14.90 16.26
CA GLU A 131 28.35 15.94 16.15
C GLU A 131 26.94 15.36 16.27
N LEU A 132 26.73 14.16 15.73
CA LEU A 132 25.49 13.42 15.87
C LEU A 132 25.41 12.60 17.16
N GLY A 133 26.39 12.63 18.06
CA GLY A 133 26.36 11.86 19.30
C GLY A 133 26.18 10.34 19.07
N LEU A 134 26.69 9.82 17.96
CA LEU A 134 26.65 8.40 17.59
C LEU A 134 27.83 7.68 18.23
N THR A 135 27.74 7.44 19.54
CA THR A 135 28.84 6.88 20.34
C THR A 135 28.75 5.37 20.57
N THR A 136 27.56 4.79 20.38
CA THR A 136 27.27 3.38 20.68
C THR A 136 27.15 2.51 19.44
N GLN A 137 27.11 3.14 18.26
CA GLN A 137 26.95 2.47 16.98
C GLN A 137 28.28 1.93 16.46
N GLN A 138 28.23 0.76 15.82
CA GLN A 138 29.39 0.20 15.14
C GLN A 138 29.46 0.77 13.72
N VAL A 139 30.54 1.47 13.39
CA VAL A 139 30.75 2.05 12.05
C VAL A 139 31.62 1.12 11.21
N ILE A 140 31.10 0.69 10.06
CA ILE A 140 31.83 -0.01 9.00
C ILE A 140 32.09 0.98 7.87
N ALA A 141 33.30 1.52 7.82
CA ALA A 141 33.73 2.45 6.80
C ALA A 141 34.40 1.69 5.64
N ALA A 142 33.82 1.80 4.44
CA ALA A 142 34.38 1.23 3.22
C ALA A 142 34.68 2.36 2.22
N PRO A 143 35.82 2.37 1.52
CA PRO A 143 36.08 3.27 0.40
C PRO A 143 35.33 2.77 -0.86
N ILE A 144 33.98 2.77 -0.80
CA ILE A 144 33.11 2.14 -1.80
C ILE A 144 33.32 2.78 -3.16
N THR A 145 33.38 4.12 -3.23
CA THR A 145 33.55 4.82 -4.51
C THR A 145 34.86 4.44 -5.20
N SER A 146 35.96 4.44 -4.46
CA SER A 146 37.29 4.16 -4.96
C SER A 146 37.41 2.69 -5.38
N MET A 147 36.97 1.77 -4.53
CA MET A 147 36.99 0.33 -4.82
C MET A 147 36.18 -0.04 -6.05
N VAL A 148 34.98 0.52 -6.20
CA VAL A 148 34.13 0.25 -7.37
C VAL A 148 34.75 0.81 -8.63
N LYS A 149 35.32 2.02 -8.60
CA LYS A 149 36.02 2.58 -9.77
C LYS A 149 37.21 1.72 -10.17
N ASP A 150 38.02 1.30 -9.21
CA ASP A 150 39.22 0.51 -9.45
C ASP A 150 38.90 -0.90 -9.96
N GLY A 151 37.93 -1.58 -9.32
CA GLY A 151 37.49 -2.92 -9.72
C GLY A 151 36.79 -2.97 -11.07
N LEU A 152 36.28 -1.84 -11.56
CA LEU A 152 35.56 -1.75 -12.84
C LEU A 152 36.37 -1.16 -14.01
N LYS A 153 37.65 -0.83 -13.82
CA LYS A 153 38.51 -0.24 -14.86
C LYS A 153 38.53 -1.05 -16.17
N GLU A 154 38.49 -2.37 -16.05
CA GLU A 154 38.59 -3.29 -17.19
C GLU A 154 37.31 -3.34 -18.04
N PHE A 155 36.18 -2.85 -17.54
CA PHE A 155 34.89 -2.88 -18.24
C PHE A 155 34.67 -1.71 -19.20
N GLY A 156 35.64 -0.80 -19.33
CA GLY A 156 35.56 0.35 -20.26
C GLY A 156 34.40 1.31 -19.99
N LEU A 157 33.81 1.28 -18.78
CA LEU A 157 32.71 2.14 -18.38
C LEU A 157 33.19 3.57 -18.16
N ASP A 158 32.35 4.55 -18.54
CA ASP A 158 32.59 5.93 -18.14
C ASP A 158 32.46 6.10 -16.61
N ASN A 159 33.11 7.12 -16.05
CA ASN A 159 33.13 7.37 -14.61
C ASN A 159 31.73 7.42 -13.98
N LYS A 160 30.73 7.96 -14.69
CA LYS A 160 29.37 8.07 -14.15
C LYS A 160 28.68 6.71 -14.09
N SER A 161 28.90 5.86 -15.10
CA SER A 161 28.38 4.49 -15.11
C SER A 161 29.04 3.60 -14.05
N ALA A 162 30.35 3.74 -13.83
CA ALA A 162 31.05 3.02 -12.76
C ALA A 162 30.54 3.42 -11.37
N VAL A 163 30.42 4.73 -11.09
CA VAL A 163 29.89 5.24 -9.79
C VAL A 163 28.45 4.79 -9.53
N ARG A 164 27.65 4.55 -10.58
CA ARG A 164 26.30 4.02 -10.43
C ARG A 164 26.23 2.56 -9.95
N CYS A 165 27.34 1.83 -9.94
CA CYS A 165 27.42 0.46 -9.44
C CYS A 165 27.72 0.40 -7.93
N LYS A 166 27.95 1.54 -7.26
CA LYS A 166 28.22 1.60 -5.80
C LYS A 166 27.11 0.97 -4.96
N ASN A 167 25.88 1.05 -5.44
CA ASN A 167 24.73 0.47 -4.79
C ASN A 167 24.79 -1.07 -4.75
N MET A 168 25.35 -1.71 -5.78
CA MET A 168 25.57 -3.16 -5.79
C MET A 168 26.71 -3.59 -4.87
N PHE A 169 27.75 -2.76 -4.72
CA PHE A 169 28.77 -3.01 -3.70
C PHE A 169 28.16 -2.98 -2.29
N ALA A 170 27.33 -1.97 -2.00
CA ALA A 170 26.60 -1.90 -0.73
C ALA A 170 25.66 -3.11 -0.53
N LEU A 171 24.98 -3.58 -1.60
CA LEU A 171 24.19 -4.81 -1.57
C LEU A 171 25.04 -6.01 -1.16
N GLY A 172 26.21 -6.19 -1.80
CA GLY A 172 27.11 -7.31 -1.52
C GLY A 172 27.59 -7.33 -0.08
N LEU A 173 27.91 -6.15 0.47
CA LEU A 173 28.32 -6.02 1.87
C LEU A 173 27.19 -6.37 2.84
N ILE A 174 25.96 -6.00 2.52
CA ILE A 174 24.78 -6.39 3.30
C ILE A 174 24.48 -7.89 3.17
N CYS A 175 24.63 -8.47 1.97
CA CYS A 175 24.51 -9.91 1.80
C CYS A 175 25.54 -10.67 2.65
N TRP A 176 26.78 -10.19 2.72
CA TRP A 176 27.78 -10.75 3.63
C TRP A 176 27.36 -10.61 5.10
N LEU A 177 26.90 -9.42 5.52
CA LEU A 177 26.50 -9.15 6.90
C LEU A 177 25.36 -10.06 7.38
N PHE A 178 24.48 -10.48 6.48
CA PHE A 178 23.32 -11.32 6.77
C PHE A 178 23.44 -12.77 6.27
N ASP A 179 24.65 -13.20 5.89
CA ASP A 179 24.92 -14.56 5.38
C ASP A 179 23.97 -14.97 4.23
N ARG A 180 23.80 -14.09 3.25
CA ARG A 180 22.89 -14.27 2.12
C ARG A 180 23.62 -14.73 0.85
N PRO A 181 23.12 -15.77 0.16
CA PRO A 181 23.65 -16.20 -1.14
C PRO A 181 23.53 -15.10 -2.20
N LEU A 182 24.54 -14.97 -3.06
CA LEU A 182 24.60 -13.95 -4.12
C LEU A 182 23.92 -14.39 -5.42
N GLU A 183 23.74 -15.69 -5.63
CA GLU A 183 23.30 -16.30 -6.90
C GLU A 183 21.98 -15.68 -7.40
N HIS A 184 21.03 -15.47 -6.49
CA HIS A 184 19.73 -14.89 -6.83
C HIS A 184 19.82 -13.39 -7.18
N ALA A 185 20.76 -12.65 -6.58
CA ALA A 185 21.01 -11.25 -6.96
C ALA A 185 21.66 -11.20 -8.35
N GLU A 186 22.53 -12.14 -8.68
CA GLU A 186 23.11 -12.29 -10.02
C GLU A 186 22.02 -12.58 -11.06
N GLU A 187 21.13 -13.55 -10.80
CA GLU A 187 20.00 -13.85 -11.68
C GLU A 187 19.10 -12.62 -11.93
N PHE A 188 18.86 -11.83 -10.89
CA PHE A 188 18.11 -10.58 -11.01
C PHE A 188 18.84 -9.58 -11.92
N LEU A 189 20.15 -9.39 -11.71
CA LEU A 189 20.99 -8.50 -12.51
C LEU A 189 21.06 -8.97 -13.97
N ASP A 190 21.12 -10.27 -14.21
CA ASP A 190 21.08 -10.87 -15.54
C ASP A 190 19.77 -10.57 -16.25
N ARG A 191 18.63 -10.73 -15.57
CA ARG A 191 17.32 -10.43 -16.14
C ARG A 191 17.15 -8.92 -16.42
N LYS A 192 17.63 -8.06 -15.52
CA LYS A 192 17.46 -6.60 -15.60
C LYS A 192 18.40 -5.95 -16.63
N PHE A 193 19.67 -6.34 -16.62
CA PHE A 193 20.72 -5.74 -17.44
C PHE A 193 21.20 -6.66 -18.57
N GLY A 194 20.54 -7.79 -18.82
CA GLY A 194 20.95 -8.77 -19.84
C GLY A 194 21.12 -8.20 -21.26
N LYS A 195 20.41 -7.12 -21.60
CA LYS A 195 20.57 -6.40 -22.89
C LYS A 195 21.84 -5.52 -22.95
N LYS A 196 22.53 -5.32 -21.83
CA LYS A 196 23.74 -4.49 -21.66
C LYS A 196 24.80 -5.29 -20.89
N PRO A 197 25.49 -6.23 -21.56
CA PRO A 197 26.36 -7.21 -20.89
C PRO A 197 27.49 -6.57 -20.07
N ASP A 198 28.09 -5.47 -20.55
CA ASP A 198 29.17 -4.79 -19.81
C ASP A 198 28.65 -4.19 -18.49
N LEU A 199 27.49 -3.53 -18.53
CA LEU A 199 26.86 -2.98 -17.34
C LEU A 199 26.42 -4.09 -16.37
N ARG A 200 25.87 -5.19 -16.90
CA ARG A 200 25.48 -6.38 -16.13
C ARG A 200 26.69 -6.96 -15.40
N ASN A 201 27.75 -7.26 -16.12
CA ASN A 201 28.97 -7.85 -15.56
C ASN A 201 29.63 -6.91 -14.55
N ALA A 202 29.61 -5.60 -14.81
CA ALA A 202 30.12 -4.61 -13.85
C ALA A 202 29.29 -4.57 -12.55
N ASN A 203 27.96 -4.66 -12.64
CA ASN A 203 27.12 -4.73 -11.43
C ASN A 203 27.34 -6.03 -10.65
N ILE A 204 27.49 -7.17 -11.33
CA ILE A 204 27.82 -8.46 -10.70
C ILE A 204 29.20 -8.38 -10.05
N LYS A 205 30.20 -7.83 -10.74
CA LYS A 205 31.54 -7.65 -10.18
C LYS A 205 31.51 -6.76 -8.93
N ALA A 206 30.82 -5.62 -8.98
CA ALA A 206 30.66 -4.74 -7.82
C ALA A 206 29.95 -5.43 -6.64
N LEU A 207 28.93 -6.26 -6.90
CA LEU A 207 28.25 -7.09 -5.90
C LEU A 207 29.23 -8.03 -5.20
N HIS A 208 30.03 -8.78 -5.97
CA HIS A 208 31.07 -9.68 -5.44
C HIS A 208 32.14 -8.93 -4.67
N ASP A 209 32.59 -7.78 -5.17
CA ASP A 209 33.61 -6.97 -4.49
C ASP A 209 33.12 -6.48 -3.12
N GLY A 210 31.84 -6.11 -3.00
CA GLY A 210 31.23 -5.75 -1.72
C GLY A 210 31.17 -6.90 -0.74
N PHE A 211 30.76 -8.08 -1.19
CA PHE A 211 30.70 -9.30 -0.36
C PHE A 211 32.09 -9.71 0.12
N ASN A 212 33.06 -9.73 -0.80
CA ASN A 212 34.45 -10.08 -0.50
C ASN A 212 35.13 -9.05 0.40
N PHE A 213 34.78 -7.76 0.28
CA PHE A 213 35.28 -6.74 1.20
C PHE A 213 34.85 -7.04 2.64
N GLY A 214 33.58 -7.41 2.85
CA GLY A 214 33.09 -7.87 4.15
C GLY A 214 33.85 -9.10 4.66
N ALA A 215 34.03 -10.11 3.83
CA ALA A 215 34.71 -11.35 4.22
C ALA A 215 36.20 -11.16 4.57
N ASN A 216 36.90 -10.28 3.86
CA ASN A 216 38.34 -10.05 4.02
C ASN A 216 38.67 -8.98 5.06
N THR A 217 37.80 -7.99 5.22
CA THR A 217 37.92 -7.06 6.32
C THR A 217 37.48 -7.85 7.54
N HIS A 218 38.42 -8.22 8.42
CA HIS A 218 38.10 -8.67 9.78
C HIS A 218 37.47 -7.51 10.59
N ALA A 219 36.47 -6.83 10.03
CA ALA A 219 35.55 -6.02 10.77
C ALA A 219 35.01 -6.97 11.83
N SER A 220 35.27 -6.68 13.10
CA SER A 220 34.86 -7.44 14.28
C SER A 220 33.33 -7.47 14.44
N THR A 221 32.63 -7.80 13.37
CA THR A 221 31.19 -7.72 13.20
C THR A 221 30.71 -9.14 13.17
N THR A 222 29.83 -9.45 14.11
CA THR A 222 29.06 -10.68 14.12
C THR A 222 28.21 -10.72 12.86
N VAL A 223 28.31 -11.80 12.09
CA VAL A 223 27.39 -12.02 10.95
C VAL A 223 26.04 -12.40 11.55
N TYR A 224 24.97 -11.82 11.02
CA TYR A 224 23.63 -12.07 11.51
C TYR A 224 22.93 -13.08 10.62
N ARG A 225 22.17 -14.00 11.22
CA ARG A 225 21.29 -14.89 10.46
C ARG A 225 19.87 -14.73 10.96
N VAL A 226 18.95 -14.45 10.04
CA VAL A 226 17.51 -14.50 10.35
C VAL A 226 17.04 -15.89 9.96
N GLU A 227 16.73 -16.73 10.95
CA GLU A 227 16.31 -18.12 10.71
C GLU A 227 14.98 -18.18 9.96
N ASN A 228 14.86 -19.14 9.06
CA ASN A 228 13.66 -19.35 8.24
C ASN A 228 12.71 -20.29 8.99
N GLN A 229 11.43 -19.95 9.09
CA GLN A 229 10.41 -20.98 9.29
C GLN A 229 10.22 -21.78 8.00
N GLN A 230 9.70 -23.01 8.12
CA GLN A 230 9.25 -23.78 6.95
C GLN A 230 8.10 -23.02 6.27
N PRO A 231 8.30 -22.44 5.07
CA PRO A 231 7.23 -21.72 4.40
C PRO A 231 6.10 -22.70 4.08
N LYS A 232 4.83 -22.27 4.24
CA LYS A 232 3.69 -23.06 3.76
C LYS A 232 3.88 -23.31 2.26
N PRO A 233 3.90 -24.56 1.77
CA PRO A 233 4.10 -24.84 0.36
C PRO A 233 3.14 -24.05 -0.54
N GLY A 234 3.69 -23.42 -1.57
CA GLY A 234 2.92 -22.58 -2.49
C GLY A 234 3.81 -21.73 -3.38
N ARG A 235 3.19 -21.01 -4.31
CA ARG A 235 3.88 -20.02 -5.15
C ARG A 235 3.71 -18.64 -4.52
N TYR A 236 4.83 -17.99 -4.21
CA TYR A 236 4.87 -16.65 -3.64
C TYR A 236 5.45 -15.66 -4.65
N LEU A 237 5.05 -14.41 -4.50
CA LEU A 237 5.53 -13.28 -5.27
C LEU A 237 5.71 -12.10 -4.31
N ASP A 238 6.81 -11.36 -4.43
CA ASP A 238 6.88 -10.03 -3.82
C ASP A 238 5.95 -9.07 -4.58
N ILE A 239 5.01 -8.47 -3.87
CA ILE A 239 4.01 -7.60 -4.47
C ILE A 239 3.84 -6.34 -3.64
N ASN A 240 3.85 -5.19 -4.34
CA ASN A 240 3.43 -3.93 -3.78
C ASN A 240 1.92 -3.70 -3.93
N GLY A 241 1.36 -2.79 -3.14
CA GLY A 241 -0.09 -2.58 -3.10
C GLY A 241 -0.69 -2.11 -4.42
N ASN A 242 -0.02 -1.23 -5.18
CA ASN A 242 -0.52 -0.78 -6.49
C ASN A 242 -0.62 -1.93 -7.51
N LYS A 243 0.41 -2.78 -7.56
CA LYS A 243 0.43 -3.96 -8.43
C LYS A 243 -0.60 -5.00 -7.99
N ALA A 244 -0.74 -5.21 -6.68
CA ALA A 244 -1.76 -6.08 -6.12
C ALA A 244 -3.18 -5.60 -6.48
N THR A 245 -3.44 -4.30 -6.38
CA THR A 245 -4.71 -3.68 -6.81
C THR A 245 -4.99 -3.97 -8.28
N ALA A 246 -4.02 -3.75 -9.17
CA ALA A 246 -4.15 -4.05 -10.59
C ALA A 246 -4.49 -5.53 -10.84
N TYR A 247 -3.83 -6.46 -10.13
CA TYR A 247 -4.09 -7.89 -10.27
C TYR A 247 -5.46 -8.30 -9.70
N GLY A 248 -5.92 -7.68 -8.62
CA GLY A 248 -7.24 -7.90 -8.06
C GLY A 248 -8.36 -7.50 -9.03
N LEU A 249 -8.18 -6.37 -9.72
CA LEU A 249 -9.11 -5.91 -10.76
C LEU A 249 -9.13 -6.84 -11.97
N ILE A 250 -7.95 -7.30 -12.43
CA ILE A 250 -7.86 -8.28 -13.53
C ILE A 250 -8.54 -9.59 -13.14
N ALA A 251 -8.27 -10.11 -11.94
CA ALA A 251 -8.88 -11.34 -11.45
C ALA A 251 -10.40 -11.20 -11.31
N ALA A 252 -10.91 -10.04 -10.90
CA ALA A 252 -12.35 -9.78 -10.83
C ALA A 252 -12.98 -9.72 -12.23
N ALA A 253 -12.34 -9.05 -13.19
CA ALA A 253 -12.79 -9.03 -14.59
C ALA A 253 -12.85 -10.44 -15.19
N GLU A 254 -11.80 -11.24 -15.00
CA GLU A 254 -11.74 -12.63 -15.45
C GLU A 254 -12.82 -13.49 -14.79
N ARG A 255 -13.01 -13.37 -13.46
CA ARG A 255 -14.06 -14.12 -12.74
C ARG A 255 -15.46 -13.74 -13.22
N ALA A 256 -15.68 -12.47 -13.51
CA ALA A 256 -16.94 -11.96 -14.02
C ALA A 256 -17.13 -12.30 -15.52
N GLY A 257 -16.08 -12.71 -16.24
CA GLY A 257 -16.14 -12.87 -17.69
C GLY A 257 -16.36 -11.55 -18.43
N LEU A 258 -15.81 -10.45 -17.92
CA LEU A 258 -15.87 -9.11 -18.52
C LEU A 258 -14.48 -8.64 -18.93
N GLU A 259 -14.42 -7.69 -19.86
CA GLU A 259 -13.21 -6.92 -20.11
C GLU A 259 -13.03 -5.86 -19.01
N LEU A 260 -11.76 -5.49 -18.75
CA LEU A 260 -11.40 -4.48 -17.76
C LEU A 260 -11.08 -3.17 -18.46
N PHE A 261 -11.76 -2.09 -18.09
CA PHE A 261 -11.48 -0.75 -18.59
C PHE A 261 -11.00 0.18 -17.47
N LEU A 262 -9.87 0.84 -17.66
CA LEU A 262 -9.38 1.90 -16.79
C LEU A 262 -9.41 3.25 -17.52
N GLY A 263 -10.19 4.20 -17.01
CA GLY A 263 -10.13 5.62 -17.39
C GLY A 263 -9.51 6.44 -16.26
N SER A 264 -8.34 7.05 -16.49
CA SER A 264 -7.56 7.67 -15.39
C SER A 264 -6.71 8.84 -15.86
N TYR A 265 -6.43 9.77 -14.95
CA TYR A 265 -5.39 10.78 -15.09
C TYR A 265 -4.18 10.41 -14.22
N PRO A 266 -2.92 10.60 -14.67
CA PRO A 266 -1.75 10.29 -13.86
C PRO A 266 -1.64 11.18 -12.63
N ILE A 267 -1.65 10.58 -11.44
CA ILE A 267 -1.45 11.28 -10.16
C ILE A 267 -0.69 10.37 -9.18
N THR A 268 0.35 10.90 -8.53
CA THR A 268 1.07 10.17 -7.47
C THR A 268 0.17 9.98 -6.24
N PRO A 269 0.12 8.80 -5.61
CA PRO A 269 0.84 7.56 -5.93
C PRO A 269 0.04 6.53 -6.77
N ALA A 270 -1.08 6.91 -7.39
CA ALA A 270 -1.97 5.99 -8.11
C ALA A 270 -1.52 5.59 -9.53
N THR A 271 -0.64 6.38 -10.17
CA THR A 271 -0.22 6.16 -11.58
C THR A 271 0.32 4.76 -11.86
N ASP A 272 0.92 4.08 -10.88
CA ASP A 272 1.49 2.75 -11.09
C ASP A 272 0.44 1.67 -11.36
N ILE A 273 -0.82 1.88 -10.94
CA ILE A 273 -1.93 0.99 -11.31
C ILE A 273 -2.16 1.06 -12.81
N LEU A 274 -2.19 2.27 -13.39
CA LEU A 274 -2.30 2.48 -14.84
C LEU A 274 -1.12 1.84 -15.58
N HIS A 275 0.11 2.04 -15.08
CA HIS A 275 1.31 1.45 -15.67
C HIS A 275 1.28 -0.08 -15.68
N GLU A 276 0.80 -0.70 -14.59
CA GLU A 276 0.71 -2.16 -14.51
C GLU A 276 -0.39 -2.69 -15.43
N LEU A 277 -1.60 -2.13 -15.36
CA LEU A 277 -2.72 -2.55 -16.20
C LEU A 277 -2.42 -2.42 -17.71
N ALA A 278 -1.70 -1.37 -18.12
CA ALA A 278 -1.32 -1.15 -19.52
C ALA A 278 -0.43 -2.26 -20.10
N LYS A 279 0.26 -3.05 -19.26
CA LYS A 279 1.08 -4.20 -19.69
C LYS A 279 0.25 -5.42 -20.02
N HIS A 280 -0.99 -5.51 -19.53
CA HIS A 280 -1.80 -6.74 -19.54
C HIS A 280 -2.93 -6.73 -20.58
N LYS A 281 -2.71 -6.09 -21.74
CA LYS A 281 -3.70 -6.04 -22.84
C LYS A 281 -4.15 -7.42 -23.33
N ALA A 282 -3.28 -8.43 -23.21
CA ALA A 282 -3.59 -9.82 -23.56
C ALA A 282 -4.69 -10.44 -22.69
N LEU A 283 -4.99 -9.86 -21.52
CA LEU A 283 -6.06 -10.28 -20.62
C LEU A 283 -7.34 -9.44 -20.82
N GLY A 284 -7.51 -8.78 -21.96
CA GLY A 284 -8.68 -7.93 -22.24
C GLY A 284 -8.66 -6.58 -21.52
N VAL A 285 -7.51 -6.14 -21.00
CA VAL A 285 -7.37 -4.87 -20.30
C VAL A 285 -7.23 -3.71 -21.29
N LYS A 286 -8.09 -2.70 -21.13
CA LYS A 286 -8.07 -1.43 -21.86
C LYS A 286 -7.75 -0.30 -20.89
N THR A 287 -6.79 0.55 -21.25
CA THR A 287 -6.40 1.71 -20.43
C THR A 287 -6.47 2.99 -21.26
N VAL A 288 -7.10 4.02 -20.73
CA VAL A 288 -7.17 5.37 -21.30
C VAL A 288 -6.57 6.35 -20.30
N GLN A 289 -5.46 6.96 -20.71
CA GLN A 289 -4.93 8.14 -20.03
C GLN A 289 -5.72 9.35 -20.53
N ALA A 290 -6.54 9.92 -19.66
CA ALA A 290 -7.34 11.09 -19.95
C ALA A 290 -6.55 12.40 -19.75
N GLU A 291 -7.13 13.50 -20.21
CA GLU A 291 -6.61 14.86 -20.09
C GLU A 291 -6.71 15.42 -18.66
N ASP A 292 -7.69 14.97 -17.87
CA ASP A 292 -7.91 15.32 -16.47
C ASP A 292 -8.71 14.23 -15.73
N GLU A 293 -8.92 14.40 -14.43
CA GLU A 293 -9.67 13.46 -13.61
C GLU A 293 -11.16 13.36 -13.95
N ILE A 294 -11.78 14.43 -14.48
CA ILE A 294 -13.19 14.45 -14.87
C ILE A 294 -13.39 13.58 -16.12
N ALA A 295 -12.59 13.80 -17.16
CA ALA A 295 -12.57 12.97 -18.36
C ALA A 295 -12.23 11.51 -18.01
N GLY A 296 -11.30 11.29 -17.08
CA GLY A 296 -10.93 9.96 -16.61
C GLY A 296 -12.12 9.17 -16.03
N ILE A 297 -12.91 9.77 -15.13
CA ILE A 297 -14.08 9.07 -14.58
C ILE A 297 -15.24 8.98 -15.58
N CYS A 298 -15.47 10.02 -16.40
CA CYS A 298 -16.54 10.02 -17.39
C CYS A 298 -16.34 8.92 -18.45
N THR A 299 -15.10 8.69 -18.90
CA THR A 299 -14.78 7.58 -19.81
C THR A 299 -15.01 6.21 -19.16
N ALA A 300 -14.65 6.06 -17.88
CA ALA A 300 -14.92 4.83 -17.12
C ALA A 300 -16.44 4.58 -16.95
N ILE A 301 -17.24 5.60 -16.66
CA ILE A 301 -18.71 5.48 -16.60
C ILE A 301 -19.27 5.03 -17.96
N GLY A 302 -18.75 5.59 -19.06
CA GLY A 302 -19.13 5.18 -20.41
C GLY A 302 -18.79 3.72 -20.72
N ALA A 303 -17.59 3.27 -20.33
CA ALA A 303 -17.18 1.87 -20.51
C ALA A 303 -18.03 0.91 -19.67
N SER A 304 -18.35 1.29 -18.43
CA SER A 304 -19.29 0.52 -17.61
C SER A 304 -20.67 0.47 -18.23
N PHE A 305 -21.20 1.60 -18.71
CA PHE A 305 -22.48 1.57 -19.44
C PHE A 305 -22.44 0.62 -20.65
N ALA A 306 -21.29 0.50 -21.34
CA ALA A 306 -21.10 -0.39 -22.48
C ALA A 306 -20.96 -1.89 -22.11
N GLY A 307 -20.75 -2.22 -20.83
CA GLY A 307 -20.67 -3.62 -20.37
C GLY A 307 -19.33 -4.08 -19.80
N ASP A 308 -18.32 -3.20 -19.72
CA ASP A 308 -17.00 -3.52 -19.16
C ASP A 308 -17.03 -3.43 -17.62
N LEU A 309 -16.15 -4.16 -16.93
CA LEU A 309 -15.79 -3.81 -15.56
C LEU A 309 -14.95 -2.54 -15.63
N ALA A 310 -15.53 -1.39 -15.30
CA ALA A 310 -14.84 -0.11 -15.39
C ALA A 310 -14.27 0.35 -14.05
N VAL A 311 -13.12 0.99 -14.14
CA VAL A 311 -12.34 1.49 -13.01
C VAL A 311 -11.82 2.90 -13.32
N THR A 312 -11.67 3.72 -12.29
CA THR A 312 -10.86 4.94 -12.32
C THR A 312 -9.95 4.97 -11.09
N THR A 313 -8.72 5.46 -11.25
CA THR A 313 -7.73 5.53 -10.18
C THR A 313 -7.36 6.98 -9.91
N THR A 314 -7.15 7.35 -8.66
CA THR A 314 -6.87 8.74 -8.25
C THR A 314 -6.25 8.84 -6.85
N SER A 315 -6.13 10.07 -6.35
CA SER A 315 -5.81 10.41 -4.96
C SER A 315 -6.71 11.59 -4.53
N GLY A 316 -6.67 12.03 -3.26
CA GLY A 316 -7.55 13.05 -2.67
C GLY A 316 -7.97 14.22 -3.58
N PRO A 317 -7.05 14.97 -4.23
CA PRO A 317 -7.43 16.08 -5.12
C PRO A 317 -8.25 15.65 -6.32
N GLY A 318 -7.89 14.52 -6.92
CA GLY A 318 -8.59 13.98 -8.07
C GLY A 318 -9.92 13.35 -7.70
N LEU A 319 -10.04 12.76 -6.50
CA LEU A 319 -11.33 12.33 -5.95
C LEU A 319 -12.30 13.51 -5.81
N ALA A 320 -11.81 14.70 -5.44
CA ALA A 320 -12.64 15.89 -5.31
C ALA A 320 -13.20 16.35 -6.68
N LEU A 321 -12.36 16.32 -7.72
CA LEU A 321 -12.78 16.62 -9.10
C LEU A 321 -13.78 15.60 -9.65
N LYS A 322 -13.72 14.35 -9.20
CA LYS A 322 -14.64 13.28 -9.62
C LYS A 322 -16.01 13.33 -8.93
N GLY A 323 -16.23 14.22 -7.96
CA GLY A 323 -17.45 14.30 -7.13
C GLY A 323 -18.76 14.26 -7.92
N GLU A 324 -18.89 15.11 -8.93
CA GLU A 324 -20.09 15.21 -9.77
C GLU A 324 -20.34 13.91 -10.56
N ALA A 325 -19.31 13.37 -11.19
CA ALA A 325 -19.41 12.14 -11.99
C ALA A 325 -19.66 10.90 -11.12
N MET A 326 -19.14 10.85 -9.89
CA MET A 326 -19.54 9.83 -8.91
C MET A 326 -21.04 9.93 -8.62
N GLY A 327 -21.57 11.14 -8.43
CA GLY A 327 -23.00 11.39 -8.30
C GLY A 327 -23.80 10.88 -9.49
N LEU A 328 -23.32 11.09 -10.72
CA LEU A 328 -23.91 10.52 -11.94
C LEU A 328 -23.95 8.99 -11.91
N SER A 329 -22.87 8.32 -11.48
CA SER A 329 -22.83 6.86 -11.38
C SER A 329 -23.77 6.32 -10.31
N VAL A 330 -23.98 7.05 -9.21
CA VAL A 330 -24.96 6.71 -8.16
C VAL A 330 -26.39 6.79 -8.69
N ILE A 331 -26.78 7.93 -9.28
CA ILE A 331 -28.15 8.15 -9.75
C ILE A 331 -28.50 7.25 -10.95
N ALA A 332 -27.53 7.01 -11.84
CA ALA A 332 -27.69 6.10 -12.98
C ALA A 332 -27.54 4.62 -12.59
N GLU A 333 -27.12 4.33 -11.36
CA GLU A 333 -26.84 2.99 -10.83
C GLU A 333 -25.94 2.19 -11.78
N ILE A 334 -24.77 2.76 -12.08
CA ILE A 334 -23.76 2.17 -12.95
C ILE A 334 -22.64 1.59 -12.08
N PRO A 335 -22.22 0.34 -12.30
CA PRO A 335 -21.16 -0.30 -11.52
C PRO A 335 -19.81 0.34 -11.87
N LEU A 336 -19.08 0.85 -10.89
CA LEU A 336 -17.79 1.51 -11.11
C LEU A 336 -16.91 1.33 -9.88
N VAL A 337 -15.63 1.01 -10.08
CA VAL A 337 -14.65 1.02 -8.98
C VAL A 337 -13.84 2.32 -9.06
N ILE A 338 -13.82 3.08 -7.97
CA ILE A 338 -12.98 4.27 -7.81
C ILE A 338 -11.90 3.93 -6.79
N VAL A 339 -10.65 3.80 -7.25
CA VAL A 339 -9.51 3.57 -6.36
C VAL A 339 -8.93 4.92 -5.98
N ASP A 340 -9.02 5.25 -4.69
CA ASP A 340 -8.41 6.44 -4.10
C ASP A 340 -7.18 6.01 -3.29
N VAL A 341 -5.99 6.27 -3.85
CA VAL A 341 -4.72 6.01 -3.18
C VAL A 341 -4.36 7.24 -2.38
N GLN A 342 -4.76 7.24 -1.11
CA GLN A 342 -4.67 8.40 -0.23
C GLN A 342 -3.23 8.87 -0.03
N ARG A 343 -3.06 10.19 0.04
CA ARG A 343 -1.80 10.87 0.33
C ARG A 343 -2.06 12.09 1.21
N ALA A 344 -1.03 12.61 1.86
CA ALA A 344 -1.17 13.76 2.74
C ALA A 344 -1.73 15.00 2.01
N GLY A 345 -2.85 15.53 2.52
CA GLY A 345 -3.51 16.75 2.07
C GLY A 345 -3.23 17.95 2.99
N PRO A 346 -4.07 19.01 2.94
CA PRO A 346 -5.12 19.29 1.95
C PRO A 346 -4.56 19.86 0.63
N SER A 347 -5.41 19.98 -0.39
CA SER A 347 -5.03 20.46 -1.73
C SER A 347 -3.88 19.60 -2.30
N THR A 348 -2.82 20.20 -2.85
CA THR A 348 -1.64 19.44 -3.31
C THR A 348 -1.01 18.61 -2.18
N GLY A 349 -0.99 19.16 -0.96
CA GLY A 349 -0.45 18.54 0.24
C GLY A 349 1.01 18.09 0.08
N MET A 350 1.33 16.87 0.55
CA MET A 350 2.63 16.23 0.40
C MET A 350 2.48 14.96 -0.44
N PRO A 351 2.62 15.02 -1.78
CA PRO A 351 2.29 13.92 -2.68
C PRO A 351 3.00 12.59 -2.43
N THR A 352 4.18 12.63 -1.82
CA THR A 352 5.00 11.44 -1.53
C THR A 352 4.78 10.88 -0.11
N LYS A 353 3.92 11.50 0.69
CA LYS A 353 3.69 11.14 2.09
C LYS A 353 2.31 10.51 2.27
N SER A 354 2.25 9.47 3.11
CA SER A 354 1.02 8.73 3.39
C SER A 354 0.20 9.42 4.47
N GLU A 355 -1.12 9.41 4.31
CA GLU A 355 -2.08 9.88 5.30
C GLU A 355 -3.46 9.29 4.99
N GLN A 356 -4.36 9.24 5.99
CA GLN A 356 -5.70 8.65 5.86
C GLN A 356 -6.80 9.71 5.99
N THR A 357 -6.65 10.82 5.26
CA THR A 357 -7.45 12.04 5.44
C THR A 357 -8.60 12.21 4.45
N ASP A 358 -8.80 11.27 3.52
CA ASP A 358 -9.85 11.37 2.49
C ASP A 358 -11.16 10.64 2.86
N LEU A 359 -11.24 9.97 4.02
CA LEU A 359 -12.41 9.17 4.43
C LEU A 359 -13.73 9.96 4.41
N MET A 360 -13.75 11.18 4.94
CA MET A 360 -14.94 12.03 4.91
C MET A 360 -15.33 12.43 3.50
N GLN A 361 -14.36 12.67 2.62
CA GLN A 361 -14.61 12.95 1.21
C GLN A 361 -15.15 11.72 0.47
N ALA A 362 -14.64 10.53 0.80
CA ALA A 362 -15.17 9.27 0.26
C ALA A 362 -16.61 9.01 0.72
N LEU A 363 -16.93 9.29 1.99
CA LEU A 363 -18.28 9.10 2.55
C LEU A 363 -19.29 10.17 2.12
N TYR A 364 -18.87 11.43 2.04
CA TYR A 364 -19.78 12.58 1.97
C TYR A 364 -19.40 13.65 0.93
N GLY A 365 -18.38 13.44 0.10
CA GLY A 365 -17.87 14.44 -0.86
C GLY A 365 -18.74 14.68 -2.10
N ARG A 366 -20.00 14.23 -2.09
CA ARG A 366 -20.94 14.31 -3.22
C ARG A 366 -22.17 15.13 -2.81
N ASN A 367 -22.87 15.70 -3.79
CA ASN A 367 -24.11 16.44 -3.55
C ASN A 367 -25.33 15.50 -3.40
N GLY A 368 -26.27 15.90 -2.55
CA GLY A 368 -27.51 15.15 -2.29
C GLY A 368 -27.29 13.81 -1.59
N GLU A 369 -28.39 13.10 -1.34
CA GLU A 369 -28.38 11.76 -0.73
C GLU A 369 -27.82 10.72 -1.70
N SER A 370 -26.50 10.51 -1.63
CA SER A 370 -25.71 9.73 -2.59
C SER A 370 -24.83 8.68 -1.90
N PRO A 371 -25.46 7.67 -1.26
CA PRO A 371 -24.73 6.63 -0.54
C PRO A 371 -23.90 5.79 -1.50
N MET A 372 -22.66 5.50 -1.10
CA MET A 372 -21.74 4.66 -1.86
C MET A 372 -21.01 3.70 -0.94
N PRO A 373 -20.80 2.44 -1.35
CA PRO A 373 -19.97 1.54 -0.58
C PRO A 373 -18.51 2.04 -0.53
N VAL A 374 -17.89 1.88 0.63
CA VAL A 374 -16.49 2.27 0.89
C VAL A 374 -15.76 1.10 1.53
N ILE A 375 -14.65 0.70 0.91
CA ILE A 375 -13.76 -0.38 1.35
C ILE A 375 -12.38 0.23 1.56
N ALA A 376 -11.61 -0.27 2.53
CA ALA A 376 -10.24 0.16 2.80
C ALA A 376 -9.30 -1.04 2.82
N ALA A 377 -8.26 -1.02 1.97
CA ALA A 377 -7.27 -2.09 1.94
C ALA A 377 -6.34 -2.01 3.16
N THR A 378 -5.95 -3.17 3.69
CA THR A 378 -5.28 -3.25 5.00
C THR A 378 -3.76 -3.45 4.92
N THR A 379 -3.29 -4.12 3.88
CA THR A 379 -1.88 -4.45 3.63
C THR A 379 -1.58 -4.46 2.12
N PRO A 380 -0.30 -4.43 1.70
CA PRO A 380 0.04 -4.49 0.27
C PRO A 380 -0.54 -5.72 -0.46
N SER A 381 -0.56 -6.88 0.18
CA SER A 381 -1.17 -8.10 -0.39
C SER A 381 -2.70 -8.07 -0.34
N ASP A 382 -3.28 -7.47 0.71
CA ASP A 382 -4.74 -7.30 0.82
C ASP A 382 -5.32 -6.37 -0.26
N CYS A 383 -4.54 -5.43 -0.80
CA CYS A 383 -4.96 -4.62 -1.94
C CYS A 383 -5.52 -5.45 -3.13
N PHE A 384 -5.01 -6.67 -3.33
CA PHE A 384 -5.59 -7.62 -4.30
C PHE A 384 -7.03 -8.00 -3.94
N TYR A 385 -7.25 -8.46 -2.70
CA TYR A 385 -8.56 -8.93 -2.25
C TYR A 385 -9.56 -7.78 -2.10
N SER A 386 -9.11 -6.63 -1.61
CA SER A 386 -9.93 -5.43 -1.49
C SER A 386 -10.37 -4.89 -2.86
N ALA A 387 -9.50 -4.90 -3.87
CA ALA A 387 -9.88 -4.58 -5.25
C ALA A 387 -10.87 -5.58 -5.86
N TYR A 388 -10.66 -6.87 -5.57
CA TYR A 388 -11.59 -7.92 -5.98
C TYR A 388 -12.98 -7.74 -5.36
N TRP A 389 -13.05 -7.51 -4.05
CA TRP A 389 -14.30 -7.24 -3.33
C TRP A 389 -14.97 -5.96 -3.81
N ALA A 390 -14.22 -4.89 -4.09
CA ALA A 390 -14.78 -3.67 -4.66
C ALA A 390 -15.46 -3.91 -6.00
N ALA A 391 -14.82 -4.65 -6.90
CA ALA A 391 -15.39 -5.03 -8.19
C ALA A 391 -16.61 -5.95 -8.04
N LYS A 392 -16.53 -6.95 -7.15
CA LYS A 392 -17.67 -7.83 -6.83
C LYS A 392 -18.88 -7.02 -6.35
N ILE A 393 -18.69 -6.14 -5.36
CA ILE A 393 -19.78 -5.31 -4.83
C ILE A 393 -20.33 -4.39 -5.91
N ALA A 394 -19.48 -3.74 -6.70
CA ALA A 394 -19.91 -2.85 -7.77
C ALA A 394 -20.82 -3.57 -8.76
N LEU A 395 -20.39 -4.73 -9.27
CA LEU A 395 -21.12 -5.52 -10.26
C LEU A 395 -22.39 -6.19 -9.72
N GLU A 396 -22.36 -6.68 -8.48
CA GLU A 396 -23.52 -7.38 -7.89
C GLU A 396 -24.60 -6.40 -7.39
N HIS A 397 -24.23 -5.18 -7.01
CA HIS A 397 -25.15 -4.18 -6.46
C HIS A 397 -25.40 -2.98 -7.38
N MET A 398 -24.83 -2.98 -8.59
CA MET A 398 -25.02 -1.93 -9.60
C MET A 398 -24.84 -0.53 -9.01
N THR A 399 -23.69 -0.30 -8.38
CA THR A 399 -23.36 0.94 -7.68
C THR A 399 -21.88 1.27 -7.83
N PRO A 400 -21.48 2.55 -7.84
CA PRO A 400 -20.07 2.89 -7.72
C PRO A 400 -19.58 2.53 -6.31
N VAL A 401 -18.34 2.04 -6.20
CA VAL A 401 -17.66 1.65 -4.96
C VAL A 401 -16.32 2.39 -4.85
N ILE A 402 -16.04 2.99 -3.70
CA ILE A 402 -14.72 3.57 -3.42
C ILE A 402 -13.86 2.53 -2.70
N LEU A 403 -12.68 2.26 -3.27
CA LEU A 403 -11.61 1.53 -2.62
C LEU A 403 -10.56 2.55 -2.14
N LEU A 404 -10.46 2.70 -0.83
CA LEU A 404 -9.40 3.45 -0.17
C LEU A 404 -8.17 2.56 -0.03
N THR A 405 -7.05 3.02 -0.56
CA THR A 405 -5.72 2.56 -0.18
C THR A 405 -4.95 3.76 0.36
N ASP A 406 -3.65 3.64 0.61
CA ASP A 406 -2.82 4.77 0.99
C ASP A 406 -1.40 4.61 0.45
N SER A 407 -0.68 5.72 0.35
CA SER A 407 0.69 5.76 -0.20
C SER A 407 1.64 4.79 0.49
N PHE A 408 1.43 4.50 1.78
CA PHE A 408 2.26 3.57 2.54
C PHE A 408 2.08 2.13 2.03
N ILE A 409 0.86 1.59 2.00
CA ILE A 409 0.64 0.22 1.49
C ILE A 409 0.72 0.11 -0.03
N ALA A 410 0.44 1.19 -0.76
CA ALA A 410 0.53 1.23 -2.22
C ALA A 410 1.96 1.03 -2.73
N ASN A 411 2.93 1.66 -2.05
CA ASN A 411 4.35 1.59 -2.38
C ASN A 411 5.10 0.50 -1.59
N GLY A 412 4.62 0.16 -0.39
CA GLY A 412 5.17 -0.94 0.41
C GLY A 412 4.93 -2.29 -0.26
N SER A 413 5.83 -3.23 -0.02
CA SER A 413 5.76 -4.60 -0.51
C SER A 413 5.60 -5.60 0.63
N SER A 414 4.98 -6.74 0.31
CA SER A 414 4.91 -7.91 1.19
C SER A 414 4.97 -9.20 0.36
N ALA A 415 5.46 -10.28 0.97
CA ALA A 415 5.39 -11.60 0.36
C ALA A 415 3.92 -12.03 0.22
N TRP A 416 3.46 -12.23 -1.01
CA TRP A 416 2.09 -12.62 -1.31
C TRP A 416 2.02 -14.04 -1.87
N ARG A 417 1.19 -14.87 -1.24
CA ARG A 417 0.85 -16.19 -1.76
C ARG A 417 -0.17 -16.03 -2.88
N ILE A 418 0.19 -16.48 -4.08
CA ILE A 418 -0.70 -16.38 -5.24
C ILE A 418 -1.94 -17.27 -5.00
N PRO A 419 -3.17 -16.69 -4.99
CA PRO A 419 -4.39 -17.45 -4.80
C PRO A 419 -4.72 -18.26 -6.05
N GLN A 420 -5.52 -19.32 -5.90
CA GLN A 420 -6.12 -19.98 -7.05
C GLN A 420 -7.43 -19.26 -7.41
N MET A 421 -7.71 -19.11 -8.70
CA MET A 421 -8.93 -18.42 -9.16
C MET A 421 -10.23 -19.06 -8.65
N HIS A 422 -10.22 -20.38 -8.39
CA HIS A 422 -11.40 -21.07 -7.84
C HIS A 422 -11.63 -20.80 -6.35
N ASP A 423 -10.61 -20.38 -5.60
CA ASP A 423 -10.72 -20.01 -4.19
C ASP A 423 -11.38 -18.63 -4.01
N LEU A 424 -11.41 -17.81 -5.06
CA LEU A 424 -12.00 -16.48 -5.02
C LEU A 424 -13.53 -16.53 -5.09
N PRO A 425 -14.24 -15.71 -4.29
CA PRO A 425 -15.71 -15.65 -4.31
C PRO A 425 -16.26 -15.43 -5.72
N GLU A 426 -17.28 -16.17 -6.13
CA GLU A 426 -17.93 -15.95 -7.42
C GLU A 426 -18.44 -14.50 -7.56
N ILE A 427 -18.43 -13.93 -8.77
CA ILE A 427 -19.01 -12.61 -9.07
C ILE A 427 -20.22 -12.81 -9.99
N LYS A 428 -21.42 -12.56 -9.48
CA LYS A 428 -22.68 -12.74 -10.22
C LYS A 428 -23.27 -11.40 -10.63
N GLN A 429 -22.96 -10.92 -11.84
CA GLN A 429 -23.52 -9.63 -12.28
C GLN A 429 -25.04 -9.69 -12.29
N HIS A 430 -25.70 -8.61 -11.87
CA HIS A 430 -27.15 -8.55 -11.89
C HIS A 430 -27.69 -8.21 -13.28
N THR A 431 -27.44 -9.06 -14.27
CA THR A 431 -27.85 -8.84 -15.67
C THR A 431 -29.33 -9.18 -15.88
N VAL A 432 -29.87 -8.71 -17.00
CA VAL A 432 -31.24 -9.02 -17.44
C VAL A 432 -31.55 -10.51 -17.61
N ASP A 433 -30.54 -11.37 -17.73
CA ASP A 433 -30.72 -12.82 -17.79
C ASP A 433 -31.17 -13.41 -16.44
N LEU A 434 -30.94 -12.69 -15.33
CA LEU A 434 -31.39 -13.07 -13.99
C LEU A 434 -32.78 -12.50 -13.65
N ARG A 435 -33.41 -11.82 -14.60
CA ARG A 435 -34.75 -11.26 -14.44
C ARG A 435 -35.79 -12.39 -14.42
N PRO A 436 -36.78 -12.37 -13.51
CA PRO A 436 -37.90 -13.31 -13.55
C PRO A 436 -38.62 -13.27 -14.90
N GLU A 437 -39.04 -14.43 -15.38
CA GLU A 437 -39.84 -14.54 -16.60
C GLU A 437 -41.19 -13.83 -16.41
N THR A 438 -41.44 -12.80 -17.22
CA THR A 438 -42.72 -12.08 -17.23
C THR A 438 -43.04 -11.58 -18.63
N ASP A 439 -44.34 -11.45 -18.94
CA ASP A 439 -44.82 -10.85 -20.20
C ASP A 439 -44.58 -9.33 -20.31
N LYS A 440 -44.09 -8.70 -19.23
CA LYS A 440 -43.85 -7.26 -19.21
C LYS A 440 -42.52 -6.95 -19.87
N ARG A 441 -42.50 -5.93 -20.74
CA ARG A 441 -41.26 -5.36 -21.28
C ARG A 441 -40.39 -4.86 -20.13
N TRP A 442 -39.09 -5.19 -20.18
CA TRP A 442 -38.10 -4.74 -19.21
C TRP A 442 -38.03 -3.22 -19.13
N ARG A 443 -37.74 -2.71 -17.92
CA ARG A 443 -37.49 -1.29 -17.68
C ARG A 443 -36.13 -1.08 -17.01
N PRO A 444 -35.43 0.03 -17.29
CA PRO A 444 -34.05 0.23 -16.82
C PRO A 444 -33.86 0.23 -15.31
N TYR A 445 -34.88 0.66 -14.56
CA TYR A 445 -34.90 0.66 -13.09
C TYR A 445 -35.85 -0.41 -12.53
N GLU A 446 -36.14 -1.46 -13.32
CA GLU A 446 -36.76 -2.67 -12.79
C GLU A 446 -35.77 -3.38 -11.86
N ARG A 447 -36.21 -3.66 -10.64
CA ARG A 447 -35.36 -4.13 -9.54
C ARG A 447 -35.82 -5.48 -9.00
N ASN A 448 -34.88 -6.21 -8.43
CA ASN A 448 -35.17 -7.30 -7.53
C ASN A 448 -35.73 -6.76 -6.20
N SER A 449 -36.85 -7.30 -5.72
CA SER A 449 -37.53 -6.82 -4.51
C SER A 449 -36.76 -7.09 -3.21
N GLU A 450 -35.91 -8.11 -3.19
CA GLU A 450 -35.10 -8.47 -2.03
C GLU A 450 -33.84 -7.61 -1.94
N THR A 451 -33.14 -7.38 -3.05
CA THR A 451 -31.85 -6.67 -3.05
C THR A 451 -31.96 -5.19 -3.42
N GLN A 452 -33.08 -4.76 -4.01
CA GLN A 452 -33.28 -3.42 -4.59
C GLN A 452 -32.35 -3.09 -5.78
N VAL A 453 -31.58 -4.07 -6.25
CA VAL A 453 -30.65 -3.91 -7.37
C VAL A 453 -31.42 -4.00 -8.69
N ARG A 454 -31.12 -3.10 -9.62
CA ARG A 454 -31.70 -3.12 -10.98
C ARG A 454 -31.05 -4.17 -11.87
N TYR A 455 -31.78 -4.65 -12.87
CA TYR A 455 -31.22 -5.54 -13.89
C TYR A 455 -30.41 -4.76 -14.93
N TRP A 456 -29.17 -5.16 -15.17
CA TRP A 456 -28.23 -4.52 -16.08
C TRP A 456 -28.38 -5.08 -17.50
N ALA A 457 -28.74 -4.20 -18.43
CA ALA A 457 -28.68 -4.48 -19.87
C ALA A 457 -27.49 -3.77 -20.50
N LYS A 458 -26.83 -4.44 -21.44
CA LYS A 458 -25.74 -3.88 -22.24
C LYS A 458 -26.30 -3.29 -23.54
N PRO A 459 -25.77 -2.15 -24.02
CA PRO A 459 -26.12 -1.62 -25.33
C PRO A 459 -25.93 -2.67 -26.44
N GLY A 460 -26.88 -2.73 -27.37
CA GLY A 460 -26.89 -3.70 -28.47
C GLY A 460 -27.73 -4.96 -28.22
N MET A 461 -28.26 -5.16 -27.01
CA MET A 461 -29.23 -6.23 -26.72
C MET A 461 -30.62 -5.84 -27.24
N GLU A 462 -31.18 -6.63 -28.15
CA GLU A 462 -32.52 -6.42 -28.73
C GLU A 462 -33.60 -6.45 -27.64
N GLY A 463 -34.50 -5.46 -27.65
CA GLY A 463 -35.60 -5.35 -26.68
C GLY A 463 -35.24 -4.69 -25.34
N TYR A 464 -33.95 -4.36 -25.14
CA TYR A 464 -33.43 -3.71 -23.94
C TYR A 464 -32.94 -2.29 -24.21
N GLU A 465 -33.56 -1.57 -25.14
CA GLU A 465 -33.21 -0.19 -25.45
C GLU A 465 -33.52 0.73 -24.26
N HIS A 466 -32.54 1.52 -23.84
CA HIS A 466 -32.70 2.35 -22.65
C HIS A 466 -31.86 3.62 -22.65
N ARG A 467 -32.25 4.55 -21.77
CA ARG A 467 -31.55 5.81 -21.52
C ARG A 467 -31.35 6.01 -20.02
N LEU A 468 -30.09 6.07 -19.61
CA LEU A 468 -29.69 6.48 -18.27
C LEU A 468 -29.20 7.93 -18.30
N GLY A 469 -29.16 8.58 -17.14
CA GLY A 469 -28.71 9.96 -17.00
C GLY A 469 -28.92 10.48 -15.59
N GLY A 470 -28.55 11.75 -15.35
CA GLY A 470 -28.51 12.34 -14.01
C GLY A 470 -29.86 12.76 -13.40
N LEU A 471 -30.95 12.69 -14.16
CA LEU A 471 -32.29 13.07 -13.68
C LEU A 471 -32.95 11.94 -12.91
N GLU A 472 -33.68 12.29 -11.85
CA GLU A 472 -34.47 11.35 -11.04
C GLU A 472 -35.43 10.54 -11.92
N LYS A 473 -35.58 9.27 -11.55
CA LYS A 473 -36.39 8.30 -12.29
C LYS A 473 -37.51 7.80 -11.44
N ASP A 474 -38.65 7.58 -12.08
CA ASP A 474 -39.78 6.94 -11.44
C ASP A 474 -39.45 5.48 -11.11
N TYR A 475 -39.67 5.08 -9.86
CA TYR A 475 -39.36 3.75 -9.35
C TYR A 475 -40.01 2.63 -10.17
N ARG A 476 -41.21 2.86 -10.71
CA ARG A 476 -41.99 1.83 -11.41
C ARG A 476 -41.84 1.90 -12.93
N THR A 477 -41.84 3.10 -13.48
CA THR A 477 -41.89 3.34 -14.93
C THR A 477 -40.53 3.63 -15.54
N SER A 478 -39.52 3.96 -14.72
CA SER A 478 -38.18 4.39 -15.17
C SER A 478 -38.17 5.67 -16.02
N ALA A 479 -39.32 6.35 -16.14
CA ALA A 479 -39.42 7.65 -16.78
C ALA A 479 -38.77 8.74 -15.91
N ILE A 480 -38.53 9.92 -16.48
CA ILE A 480 -38.11 11.07 -15.66
C ILE A 480 -39.28 11.42 -14.73
N SER A 481 -38.99 11.65 -13.45
CA SER A 481 -39.98 12.04 -12.46
C SER A 481 -39.51 13.25 -11.67
N THR A 482 -40.46 14.13 -11.37
CA THR A 482 -40.31 15.27 -10.44
C THR A 482 -41.30 15.15 -9.28
N ASP A 483 -41.91 13.98 -9.12
CA ASP A 483 -42.86 13.70 -8.04
C ASP A 483 -42.11 13.54 -6.70
N ALA A 484 -42.66 14.15 -5.65
CA ALA A 484 -42.00 14.23 -4.35
C ALA A 484 -41.94 12.87 -3.65
N ASP A 485 -43.04 12.11 -3.67
CA ASP A 485 -43.13 10.80 -3.04
C ASP A 485 -42.20 9.80 -3.76
N ASN A 486 -42.14 9.87 -5.09
CA ASN A 486 -41.17 9.08 -5.85
C ASN A 486 -39.72 9.43 -5.50
N HIS A 487 -39.40 10.73 -5.36
CA HIS A 487 -38.04 11.14 -4.99
C HIS A 487 -37.63 10.57 -3.64
N GLU A 488 -38.50 10.69 -2.63
CA GLU A 488 -38.26 10.09 -1.31
C GLU A 488 -38.08 8.56 -1.40
N LEU A 489 -38.95 7.87 -2.13
CA LEU A 489 -38.88 6.43 -2.34
C LEU A 489 -37.53 6.02 -2.95
N MET A 490 -37.11 6.70 -4.02
CA MET A 490 -35.87 6.39 -4.73
C MET A 490 -34.61 6.71 -3.91
N VAL A 491 -34.63 7.80 -3.12
CA VAL A 491 -33.56 8.10 -2.15
C VAL A 491 -33.43 6.96 -1.14
N ARG A 492 -34.53 6.55 -0.49
CA ARG A 492 -34.53 5.44 0.48
C ARG A 492 -34.11 4.12 -0.17
N THR A 493 -34.55 3.84 -1.40
CA THR A 493 -34.22 2.64 -2.15
C THR A 493 -32.72 2.52 -2.41
N ARG A 494 -32.08 3.61 -2.87
CA ARG A 494 -30.63 3.63 -3.11
C ARG A 494 -29.84 3.42 -1.81
N ALA A 495 -30.30 4.02 -0.71
CA ALA A 495 -29.70 3.81 0.60
C ALA A 495 -29.86 2.36 1.11
N GLU A 496 -31.06 1.79 0.98
CA GLU A 496 -31.34 0.40 1.36
C GLU A 496 -30.50 -0.58 0.55
N LYS A 497 -30.36 -0.36 -0.77
CA LYS A 497 -29.50 -1.16 -1.65
C LYS A 497 -28.05 -1.20 -1.16
N VAL A 498 -27.51 -0.06 -0.73
CA VAL A 498 -26.14 0.03 -0.18
C VAL A 498 -26.07 -0.64 1.19
N ALA A 499 -27.06 -0.44 2.06
CA ALA A 499 -27.08 -1.05 3.39
C ALA A 499 -27.09 -2.59 3.34
N LYS A 500 -27.84 -3.19 2.40
CA LYS A 500 -27.93 -4.65 2.21
C LYS A 500 -26.62 -5.34 1.82
N ILE A 501 -25.60 -4.58 1.41
CA ILE A 501 -24.26 -5.15 1.17
C ILE A 501 -23.68 -5.76 2.46
N ALA A 502 -24.08 -5.25 3.64
CA ALA A 502 -23.66 -5.77 4.94
C ALA A 502 -23.95 -7.28 5.11
N ASP A 503 -25.01 -7.78 4.46
CA ASP A 503 -25.42 -9.19 4.52
C ASP A 503 -24.53 -10.12 3.67
N LYS A 504 -23.70 -9.55 2.80
CA LYS A 504 -22.89 -10.28 1.80
C LYS A 504 -21.39 -10.15 2.04
N ILE A 505 -20.96 -9.18 2.84
CA ILE A 505 -19.56 -8.99 3.18
C ILE A 505 -19.14 -9.87 4.37
N PRO A 506 -17.84 -10.22 4.48
CA PRO A 506 -17.30 -10.88 5.65
C PRO A 506 -17.61 -10.14 6.95
N GLN A 507 -17.78 -10.91 8.04
CA GLN A 507 -17.91 -10.35 9.38
C GLN A 507 -16.58 -9.71 9.82
N LEU A 508 -16.66 -8.75 10.75
CA LEU A 508 -15.49 -8.17 11.38
C LEU A 508 -14.80 -9.22 12.26
N GLU A 509 -13.56 -9.53 11.93
CA GLU A 509 -12.70 -10.41 12.73
C GLU A 509 -12.00 -9.62 13.83
N VAL A 510 -11.75 -10.30 14.96
CA VAL A 510 -10.98 -9.75 16.08
C VAL A 510 -9.77 -10.64 16.33
N GLU A 511 -8.59 -10.03 16.33
CA GLU A 511 -7.33 -10.68 16.66
C GLU A 511 -6.95 -10.38 18.12
N GLY A 512 -6.16 -11.26 18.74
CA GLY A 512 -5.74 -11.12 20.14
C GLY A 512 -6.72 -11.75 21.13
N ASP A 513 -6.85 -11.14 22.31
CA ASP A 513 -7.59 -11.74 23.43
C ASP A 513 -9.08 -11.36 23.39
N LEU A 514 -9.98 -12.34 23.30
CA LEU A 514 -11.44 -12.09 23.24
C LEU A 514 -12.00 -11.43 24.52
N ASP A 515 -11.29 -11.55 25.64
CA ASP A 515 -11.59 -10.94 26.94
C ASP A 515 -10.67 -9.74 27.25
N ALA A 516 -10.15 -9.07 26.22
CA ALA A 516 -9.25 -7.93 26.36
C ALA A 516 -9.81 -6.76 27.17
N GLU A 517 -8.91 -6.05 27.85
CA GLU A 517 -9.23 -4.81 28.57
C GLU A 517 -9.35 -3.63 27.62
N LEU A 518 -8.59 -3.66 26.52
CA LEU A 518 -8.56 -2.66 25.46
C LEU A 518 -8.74 -3.33 24.09
N LEU A 519 -9.70 -2.81 23.32
CA LEU A 519 -9.79 -3.07 21.88
C LEU A 519 -9.14 -1.92 21.12
N ILE A 520 -8.09 -2.22 20.36
CA ILE A 520 -7.54 -1.33 19.34
C ILE A 520 -8.41 -1.47 18.10
N VAL A 521 -8.84 -0.34 17.53
CA VAL A 521 -9.58 -0.26 16.28
C VAL A 521 -8.77 0.52 15.26
N GLY A 522 -8.57 -0.10 14.09
CA GLY A 522 -7.86 0.50 12.96
C GLY A 522 -8.61 0.31 11.66
N TRP A 523 -8.14 0.99 10.62
CA TRP A 523 -8.57 0.81 9.24
C TRP A 523 -7.45 1.22 8.27
N GLY A 524 -7.54 0.80 7.00
CA GLY A 524 -6.52 1.12 5.99
C GLY A 524 -5.13 0.55 6.32
N GLY A 525 -4.06 1.21 5.86
CA GLY A 525 -2.67 0.80 6.07
C GLY A 525 -2.11 0.87 7.50
N THR A 526 -2.92 1.18 8.50
CA THR A 526 -2.48 1.17 9.91
C THR A 526 -2.33 -0.24 10.50
N TYR A 527 -2.88 -1.26 9.83
CA TYR A 527 -2.98 -2.65 10.31
C TYR A 527 -1.66 -3.17 10.88
N GLY A 528 -0.58 -3.06 10.10
CA GLY A 528 0.71 -3.64 10.48
C GLY A 528 1.25 -3.11 11.79
N HIS A 529 1.20 -1.79 11.99
CA HIS A 529 1.68 -1.13 13.20
C HIS A 529 0.82 -1.49 14.41
N LEU A 530 -0.51 -1.54 14.24
CA LEU A 530 -1.44 -1.87 15.31
C LEU A 530 -1.34 -3.35 15.71
N TYR A 531 -1.14 -4.23 14.73
CA TYR A 531 -0.91 -5.66 14.95
C TYR A 531 0.39 -5.89 15.73
N GLU A 532 1.50 -5.28 15.31
CA GLU A 532 2.78 -5.41 16.01
C GLU A 532 2.70 -4.84 17.45
N THR A 533 2.04 -3.69 17.63
CA THR A 533 1.77 -3.12 18.96
C THR A 533 1.00 -4.09 19.84
N MET A 534 -0.08 -4.69 19.31
CA MET A 534 -0.86 -5.68 20.03
C MET A 534 0.02 -6.87 20.44
N GLN A 535 0.87 -7.40 19.54
CA GLN A 535 1.75 -8.52 19.86
C GLN A 535 2.80 -8.15 20.93
N GLU A 536 3.43 -6.98 20.84
CA GLU A 536 4.40 -6.51 21.85
C GLU A 536 3.76 -6.36 23.24
N MET A 537 2.58 -5.73 23.30
CA MET A 537 1.86 -5.55 24.56
C MET A 537 1.40 -6.87 25.16
N ARG A 538 0.98 -7.84 24.33
CA ARG A 538 0.65 -9.21 24.80
C ARG A 538 1.87 -9.94 25.32
N ALA A 539 3.03 -9.76 24.70
CA ALA A 539 4.27 -10.38 25.15
C ALA A 539 4.70 -9.92 26.55
N VAL A 540 4.34 -8.71 26.97
CA VAL A 540 4.57 -8.18 28.32
C VAL A 540 3.39 -8.41 29.28
N GLY A 541 2.35 -9.12 28.85
CA GLY A 541 1.26 -9.61 29.70
C GLY A 541 -0.03 -8.79 29.69
N HIS A 542 -0.16 -7.76 28.83
CA HIS A 542 -1.43 -7.04 28.68
C HIS A 542 -2.45 -7.86 27.88
N LYS A 543 -3.72 -7.82 28.29
CA LYS A 543 -4.85 -8.39 27.54
C LYS A 543 -5.40 -7.37 26.55
N ILE A 544 -5.07 -7.52 25.28
CA ILE A 544 -5.38 -6.55 24.24
C ILE A 544 -5.85 -7.25 22.96
N ALA A 545 -6.79 -6.62 22.26
CA ALA A 545 -7.35 -7.13 21.02
C ALA A 545 -7.28 -6.08 19.91
N LEU A 546 -7.34 -6.52 18.66
CA LEU A 546 -7.36 -5.69 17.46
C LEU A 546 -8.57 -6.03 16.59
N ALA A 547 -9.37 -5.02 16.27
CA ALA A 547 -10.38 -5.09 15.22
C ALA A 547 -10.02 -4.12 14.09
N HIS A 548 -9.71 -4.64 12.91
CA HIS A 548 -9.28 -3.82 11.78
C HIS A 548 -10.32 -3.84 10.65
N PHE A 549 -10.85 -2.67 10.29
CA PHE A 549 -11.96 -2.56 9.36
C PHE A 549 -11.48 -2.49 7.91
N ALA A 550 -11.87 -3.49 7.12
CA ALA A 550 -11.75 -3.48 5.67
C ALA A 550 -13.00 -2.90 4.97
N PHE A 551 -14.18 -3.07 5.57
CA PHE A 551 -15.44 -2.52 5.08
C PHE A 551 -15.90 -1.38 5.97
N ILE A 552 -16.08 -0.20 5.38
CA ILE A 552 -16.41 1.04 6.08
C ILE A 552 -17.88 1.38 5.89
N ASN A 553 -18.36 1.39 4.64
CA ASN A 553 -19.77 1.62 4.33
C ASN A 553 -20.28 0.54 3.36
N PRO A 554 -21.33 -0.21 3.71
CA PRO A 554 -21.80 -0.40 5.09
C PRO A 554 -20.73 -1.09 5.96
N LEU A 555 -20.89 -1.00 7.28
CA LEU A 555 -20.08 -1.77 8.22
C LEU A 555 -20.48 -3.27 8.16
N PRO A 556 -19.57 -4.20 8.53
CA PRO A 556 -19.94 -5.59 8.79
C PRO A 556 -21.08 -5.68 9.82
N SER A 557 -22.01 -6.63 9.64
CA SER A 557 -23.22 -6.70 10.48
C SER A 557 -22.95 -6.92 11.97
N ASN A 558 -21.83 -7.57 12.32
CA ASN A 558 -21.42 -7.76 13.72
C ASN A 558 -20.60 -6.60 14.31
N ALA A 559 -20.36 -5.51 13.57
CA ALA A 559 -19.46 -4.44 14.00
C ALA A 559 -19.89 -3.81 15.34
N GLU A 560 -21.19 -3.54 15.52
CA GLU A 560 -21.70 -2.97 16.77
C GLU A 560 -21.49 -3.93 17.96
N GLU A 561 -21.79 -5.22 17.77
CA GLU A 561 -21.60 -6.24 18.81
C GLU A 561 -20.12 -6.32 19.23
N VAL A 562 -19.22 -6.36 18.24
CA VAL A 562 -17.77 -6.41 18.47
C VAL A 562 -17.31 -5.18 19.25
N LEU A 563 -17.68 -3.98 18.81
CA LEU A 563 -17.24 -2.73 19.44
C LEU A 563 -17.78 -2.56 20.86
N ARG A 564 -19.00 -3.04 21.16
CA ARG A 564 -19.61 -2.93 22.49
C ARG A 564 -19.14 -3.99 23.48
N ARG A 565 -18.52 -5.08 23.00
CA ARG A 565 -18.04 -6.18 23.86
C ARG A 565 -16.93 -5.75 24.82
N TYR A 566 -16.11 -4.78 24.41
CA TYR A 566 -14.91 -4.40 25.14
C TYR A 566 -15.15 -3.19 26.05
N LYS A 567 -14.48 -3.18 27.21
CA LYS A 567 -14.62 -2.11 28.21
C LYS A 567 -14.09 -0.78 27.69
N ARG A 568 -12.96 -0.82 26.98
CA ARG A 568 -12.31 0.34 26.38
C ARG A 568 -12.06 0.05 24.92
N VAL A 569 -12.38 1.02 24.08
CA VAL A 569 -12.09 0.98 22.65
C VAL A 569 -11.30 2.22 22.31
N VAL A 570 -10.13 2.04 21.69
CA VAL A 570 -9.33 3.13 21.14
C VAL A 570 -9.31 3.01 19.62
N ILE A 571 -9.66 4.08 18.91
CA ILE A 571 -9.55 4.16 17.46
C ILE A 571 -8.26 4.89 17.14
N ALA A 572 -7.36 4.22 16.43
CA ALA A 572 -6.06 4.75 16.03
C ALA A 572 -6.05 5.10 14.54
N GLU A 573 -5.89 6.39 14.22
CA GLU A 573 -6.01 6.88 12.85
C GLU A 573 -4.89 7.86 12.47
N GLN A 574 -4.52 7.86 11.19
CA GLN A 574 -3.60 8.85 10.63
C GLN A 574 -4.33 10.12 10.15
N ASN A 575 -5.26 10.62 10.96
CA ASN A 575 -6.11 11.78 10.69
C ASN A 575 -6.64 12.37 12.02
N THR A 576 -7.60 13.29 11.98
CA THR A 576 -8.20 13.95 13.16
C THR A 576 -9.32 13.17 13.87
N GLY A 577 -9.47 11.86 13.61
CA GLY A 577 -10.54 11.03 14.16
C GLY A 577 -11.75 10.92 13.22
N GLN A 578 -11.51 10.75 11.92
CA GLN A 578 -12.57 10.68 10.91
C GLN A 578 -13.42 9.41 11.11
N PHE A 579 -12.81 8.24 11.21
CA PHE A 579 -13.55 7.00 11.43
C PHE A 579 -14.20 6.95 12.82
N ALA A 580 -13.53 7.48 13.84
CA ALA A 580 -14.13 7.66 15.16
C ALA A 580 -15.40 8.53 15.12
N SER A 581 -15.40 9.60 14.33
CA SER A 581 -16.58 10.46 14.16
C SER A 581 -17.69 9.78 13.37
N TYR A 582 -17.33 9.00 12.34
CA TYR A 582 -18.27 8.20 11.57
C TYR A 582 -18.96 7.11 12.43
N LEU A 583 -18.20 6.33 13.18
CA LEU A 583 -18.74 5.30 14.08
C LEU A 583 -19.64 5.90 15.16
N ARG A 584 -19.29 7.07 15.72
CA ARG A 584 -20.17 7.80 16.65
C ARG A 584 -21.50 8.21 16.03
N GLY A 585 -21.48 8.59 14.75
CA GLY A 585 -22.70 8.94 14.00
C GLY A 585 -23.60 7.74 13.75
N LEU A 586 -23.03 6.54 13.61
CA LEU A 586 -23.78 5.31 13.37
C LEU A 586 -24.24 4.59 14.65
N LEU A 587 -23.46 4.67 15.73
CA LEU A 587 -23.66 3.88 16.94
C LEU A 587 -24.03 4.79 18.12
N PRO A 588 -25.34 4.90 18.47
CA PRO A 588 -25.78 5.72 19.59
C PRO A 588 -25.06 5.37 20.91
N GLY A 589 -24.55 6.40 21.58
CA GLY A 589 -23.86 6.27 22.87
C GLY A 589 -22.48 5.61 22.82
N PHE A 590 -21.96 5.26 21.63
CA PHE A 590 -20.59 4.78 21.49
C PHE A 590 -19.63 5.96 21.57
N CYS A 591 -18.70 5.97 22.52
CA CYS A 591 -17.74 7.07 22.73
C CYS A 591 -16.32 6.49 22.86
N PRO A 592 -15.67 6.13 21.75
CA PRO A 592 -14.34 5.54 21.78
C PRO A 592 -13.28 6.58 22.18
N LEU A 593 -12.21 6.09 22.80
CA LEU A 593 -10.95 6.81 22.91
C LEU A 593 -10.34 6.97 21.51
N GLN A 594 -9.48 7.96 21.34
CA GLN A 594 -8.86 8.26 20.05
C GLN A 594 -7.35 8.40 20.20
N TYR A 595 -6.63 7.83 19.24
CA TYR A 595 -5.21 8.07 19.04
C TYR A 595 -4.98 8.56 17.61
N ASN A 596 -4.72 9.87 17.47
CA ASN A 596 -4.71 10.56 16.19
C ASN A 596 -3.31 11.12 15.92
N ARG A 597 -2.70 10.78 14.77
CA ARG A 597 -1.40 11.35 14.33
C ARG A 597 -1.48 11.82 12.89
N ILE A 598 -0.98 13.01 12.60
CA ILE A 598 -1.12 13.67 11.29
C ILE A 598 0.22 14.28 10.91
N THR A 599 1.18 13.43 10.57
CA THR A 599 2.58 13.81 10.36
C THR A 599 3.08 13.45 8.97
N GLY A 600 2.22 12.93 8.08
CA GLY A 600 2.63 12.38 6.78
C GLY A 600 3.59 11.18 6.90
N GLN A 601 3.60 10.49 8.04
CA GLN A 601 4.45 9.33 8.34
C GLN A 601 3.61 8.20 8.92
N PRO A 602 4.00 6.93 8.69
CA PRO A 602 3.41 5.79 9.40
C PRO A 602 3.51 5.94 10.92
N PHE A 603 2.66 5.22 11.66
CA PHE A 603 2.84 5.10 13.11
C PHE A 603 4.17 4.42 13.44
N THR A 604 4.63 4.61 14.67
CA THR A 604 5.66 3.75 15.25
C THR A 604 5.03 2.88 16.33
N VAL A 605 5.50 1.64 16.42
CA VAL A 605 5.03 0.65 17.40
C VAL A 605 5.31 1.15 18.82
N ALA A 606 6.48 1.74 19.07
CA ALA A 606 6.86 2.28 20.37
C ALA A 606 5.91 3.40 20.85
N GLU A 607 5.53 4.32 19.96
CA GLU A 607 4.58 5.40 20.31
C GLU A 607 3.19 4.85 20.62
N LEU A 608 2.73 3.86 19.84
CA LEU A 608 1.44 3.21 20.06
C LEU A 608 1.45 2.41 21.38
N THR A 609 2.49 1.63 21.64
CA THR A 609 2.66 0.87 22.89
C THR A 609 2.64 1.81 24.10
N GLU A 610 3.38 2.92 24.06
CA GLU A 610 3.36 3.91 25.15
C GLU A 610 1.96 4.51 25.36
N ALA A 611 1.29 4.90 24.27
CA ALA A 611 -0.04 5.50 24.33
C ALA A 611 -1.10 4.52 24.86
N PHE A 612 -1.09 3.27 24.40
CA PHE A 612 -2.06 2.27 24.80
C PHE A 612 -1.81 1.73 26.20
N THR A 613 -0.55 1.65 26.64
CA THR A 613 -0.21 1.33 28.04
C THR A 613 -0.82 2.37 28.98
N LYS A 614 -0.65 3.68 28.67
CA LYS A 614 -1.28 4.75 29.45
C LYS A 614 -2.81 4.66 29.48
N ILE A 615 -3.44 4.21 28.40
CA ILE A 615 -4.89 4.00 28.34
C ILE A 615 -5.33 2.83 29.22
N ILE A 616 -4.53 1.76 29.33
CA ILE A 616 -4.83 0.61 30.20
C ILE A 616 -4.64 0.99 31.68
N GLU A 617 -3.64 1.79 32.01
CA GLU A 617 -3.31 2.19 33.39
C GLU A 617 -4.26 3.23 34.00
N GLN A 618 -4.95 4.03 33.18
CA GLN A 618 -6.04 4.94 33.61
C GLN A 618 -7.29 4.16 34.01
#